data_AF-A0A1K2FBA4-F1
#
_entry.id   AF-A0A1K2FBA4-F1
#
_cell.length_a   1.000
_cell.length_b   1.000
_cell.length_c   1.000
_cell.angle_alpha   90.00
_cell.angle_beta   90.00
_cell.angle_gamma   90.00
#
_symmetry.space_group_name_H-M   'P 1'
#
loop_
_entity.id
_entity.type
_entity.pdbx_description
1 polymer ?
#
loop_
_entity_poly.entity_id
_entity_poly.type
_entity_poly.pdbx_seq_one_letter_code
_entity_poly.pdbx_strand_id
1 'polypeptide(L)'
;MVEREDSHPDDQSARALQSFLAALWSMVVDEDSYTDGHPSWLEPELRGHQQGSAPAGPEASALQRVLACGVDPDDLTDVVRGVQHEVLYNVCQLLDDPGLLGIGLDHEGAPPAEFRWELVAVRDEEPAGRAPVHGLHSSLDELDPSGRHGEPRGRPIPARLPGHPLHARLAVAHARAGDRIQGGLARRSGGTG
;
A
#
# COMPACT_ATOMS: atom_id res chain seq x y z
N MET A 1 -28.43 -8.16 -35.16
CA MET A 1 -28.51 -9.08 -34.02
C MET A 1 -27.08 -9.37 -33.65
N VAL A 2 -26.52 -8.63 -32.70
CA VAL A 2 -25.12 -8.78 -32.28
C VAL A 2 -25.09 -10.03 -31.43
N GLU A 3 -24.38 -11.06 -31.89
CA GLU A 3 -24.08 -12.23 -31.07
C GLU A 3 -23.36 -11.72 -29.82
N ARG A 4 -24.02 -11.83 -28.67
CA ARG A 4 -23.35 -11.66 -27.39
C ARG A 4 -22.40 -12.84 -27.30
N GLU A 5 -21.14 -12.56 -27.57
CA GLU A 5 -20.02 -13.45 -27.31
C GLU A 5 -20.20 -13.99 -25.88
N ASP A 6 -20.49 -15.28 -25.78
CA ASP A 6 -20.64 -16.02 -24.53
C ASP A 6 -19.28 -15.98 -23.81
N SER A 7 -19.01 -14.87 -23.12
CA SER A 7 -17.85 -14.76 -22.24
C SER A 7 -17.98 -15.85 -21.19
N HIS A 8 -16.94 -16.68 -21.07
CA HIS A 8 -16.89 -17.73 -20.08
C HIS A 8 -17.20 -17.14 -18.70
N PRO A 9 -17.98 -17.83 -17.84
CA PRO A 9 -18.34 -17.32 -16.50
C PRO A 9 -17.11 -16.88 -15.68
N ASP A 10 -15.95 -17.47 -15.96
CA ASP A 10 -14.67 -17.14 -15.32
C ASP A 10 -14.11 -15.76 -15.76
N ASP A 11 -14.30 -15.36 -17.02
CA ASP A 11 -13.76 -14.10 -17.56
C ASP A 11 -14.43 -12.88 -16.93
N GLN A 12 -15.75 -12.96 -16.68
CA GLN A 12 -16.48 -11.85 -16.08
C GLN A 12 -16.16 -11.70 -14.59
N SER A 13 -16.03 -12.81 -13.87
CA SER A 13 -15.58 -12.82 -12.47
C SER A 13 -14.16 -12.28 -12.34
N ALA A 14 -13.26 -12.66 -13.26
CA ALA A 14 -11.90 -12.11 -13.32
C ALA A 14 -11.91 -10.59 -13.57
N ARG A 15 -12.74 -10.09 -14.52
CA ARG A 15 -12.89 -8.64 -14.76
C ARG A 15 -13.47 -7.90 -13.56
N ALA A 16 -14.44 -8.50 -12.85
CA ALA A 16 -15.00 -7.93 -11.64
C ALA A 16 -13.94 -7.82 -10.54
N LEU A 17 -13.15 -8.88 -10.34
CA LEU A 17 -12.02 -8.88 -9.40
C LEU A 17 -10.98 -7.82 -9.77
N GLN A 18 -10.57 -7.74 -11.04
CA GLN A 18 -9.66 -6.72 -11.52
C GLN A 18 -10.20 -5.30 -11.28
N SER A 19 -11.49 -5.09 -11.51
CA SER A 19 -12.13 -3.78 -11.26
C SER A 19 -12.18 -3.45 -9.77
N PHE A 20 -12.42 -4.44 -8.91
CA PHE A 20 -12.36 -4.28 -7.46
C PHE A 20 -10.96 -3.88 -6.99
N LEU A 21 -9.92 -4.58 -7.45
CA LEU A 21 -8.53 -4.28 -7.10
C LEU A 21 -8.08 -2.90 -7.65
N ALA A 22 -8.50 -2.54 -8.86
CA ALA A 22 -8.29 -1.20 -9.39
C ALA A 22 -8.98 -0.12 -8.54
N ALA A 23 -10.19 -0.40 -8.04
CA ALA A 23 -10.89 0.48 -7.12
C ALA A 23 -10.15 0.59 -5.77
N LEU A 24 -9.57 -0.50 -5.26
CA LEU A 24 -8.71 -0.44 -4.06
C LEU A 24 -7.52 0.50 -4.26
N TRP A 25 -6.80 0.38 -5.37
CA TRP A 25 -5.69 1.27 -5.69
C TRP A 25 -6.10 2.72 -5.90
N SER A 26 -7.32 2.98 -6.38
CA SER A 26 -7.83 4.36 -6.51
C SER A 26 -8.05 5.07 -5.17
N MET A 27 -8.09 4.34 -4.05
CA MET A 27 -8.16 4.91 -2.69
C MET A 27 -6.79 5.25 -2.11
N VAL A 28 -5.72 4.69 -2.67
CA VAL A 28 -4.34 4.97 -2.27
C VAL A 28 -3.93 6.32 -2.86
N VAL A 29 -3.16 7.10 -2.10
CA VAL A 29 -2.63 8.38 -2.60
C VAL A 29 -1.82 8.17 -3.87
N ASP A 30 -2.15 8.96 -4.90
CA ASP A 30 -1.40 9.00 -6.15
C ASP A 30 -0.17 9.91 -5.98
N GLU A 31 0.99 9.27 -5.94
CA GLU A 31 2.28 9.94 -5.73
C GLU A 31 2.81 10.71 -6.95
N ASP A 32 2.22 10.50 -8.12
CA ASP A 32 2.54 11.18 -9.37
C ASP A 32 1.55 12.33 -9.67
N SER A 33 0.50 12.46 -8.86
CA SER A 33 -0.49 13.53 -8.96
C SER A 33 -0.01 14.79 -8.25
N TYR A 34 0.15 15.88 -9.00
CA TYR A 34 0.57 17.19 -8.45
C TYR A 34 -0.39 18.30 -8.85
N THR A 35 -0.65 19.19 -7.89
CA THR A 35 -1.35 20.46 -8.08
C THR A 35 -0.42 21.56 -7.57
N ASP A 36 -0.21 22.62 -8.34
CA ASP A 36 0.56 23.80 -7.90
C ASP A 36 1.91 23.47 -7.22
N GLY A 37 2.62 22.45 -7.71
CA GLY A 37 3.95 22.05 -7.24
C GLY A 37 4.00 21.22 -5.95
N HIS A 38 2.86 20.68 -5.48
CA HIS A 38 2.81 19.75 -4.36
C HIS A 38 1.88 18.56 -4.66
N PRO A 39 1.99 17.43 -3.92
CA PRO A 39 1.12 16.27 -4.09
C PRO A 39 -0.37 16.63 -3.97
N SER A 40 -1.17 16.28 -4.98
CA SER A 40 -2.56 16.73 -5.11
C SER A 40 -3.47 16.30 -3.95
N TRP A 41 -3.13 15.24 -3.22
CA TRP A 41 -3.92 14.77 -2.08
C TRP A 41 -3.88 15.73 -0.87
N LEU A 42 -2.90 16.65 -0.82
CA LEU A 42 -2.78 17.68 0.23
C LEU A 42 -3.67 18.91 -0.02
N GLU A 43 -4.26 19.01 -1.20
CA GLU A 43 -5.08 20.14 -1.64
C GLU A 43 -6.22 20.50 -0.67
N PRO A 44 -7.04 19.55 -0.18
CA PRO A 44 -8.11 19.85 0.76
C PRO A 44 -7.61 20.56 2.02
N GLU A 45 -6.46 20.13 2.56
CA GLU A 45 -5.89 20.62 3.80
C GLU A 45 -5.21 21.98 3.61
N LEU A 46 -4.57 22.20 2.45
CA LEU A 46 -3.94 23.48 2.10
C LEU A 46 -4.98 24.57 1.78
N ARG A 47 -6.08 24.23 1.10
CA ARG A 47 -7.17 25.19 0.85
C ARG A 47 -7.88 25.62 2.13
N GLY A 48 -8.08 24.71 3.09
CA GLY A 48 -8.65 25.03 4.41
C GLY A 48 -7.84 26.10 5.15
N HIS A 49 -6.53 26.16 4.88
CA HIS A 49 -5.61 27.13 5.47
C HIS A 49 -5.61 28.51 4.85
N GLN A 50 -5.64 28.60 3.52
CA GLN A 50 -5.59 29.90 2.83
C GLN A 50 -6.82 30.77 3.12
N GLN A 51 -7.94 30.16 3.52
CA GLN A 51 -9.20 30.87 3.80
C GLN A 51 -9.29 31.43 5.22
N GLY A 52 -8.22 31.36 6.03
CA GLY A 52 -8.25 31.79 7.44
C GLY A 52 -9.23 30.97 8.30
N SER A 53 -9.65 29.82 7.79
CA SER A 53 -10.55 28.89 8.48
C SER A 53 -9.74 28.01 9.42
N ALA A 54 -10.34 27.60 10.54
CA ALA A 54 -9.73 26.62 11.42
C ALA A 54 -9.48 25.30 10.64
N PRO A 55 -8.42 24.54 10.96
CA PRO A 55 -8.18 23.24 10.34
C PRO A 55 -9.44 22.37 10.44
N ALA A 56 -9.79 21.67 9.36
CA ALA A 56 -11.04 20.90 9.27
C ALA A 56 -11.15 19.74 10.28
N GLY A 57 -10.07 19.45 11.03
CA GLY A 57 -9.98 18.41 12.06
C GLY A 57 -8.62 18.36 12.76
N PRO A 58 -8.44 17.48 13.76
CA PRO A 58 -7.15 17.28 14.44
C PRO A 58 -6.05 16.76 13.50
N GLU A 59 -6.41 15.98 12.48
CA GLU A 59 -5.49 15.44 11.46
C GLU A 59 -4.92 16.56 10.60
N ALA A 60 -5.79 17.45 10.09
CA ALA A 60 -5.38 18.62 9.33
C ALA A 60 -4.43 19.50 10.18
N SER A 61 -4.75 19.70 11.46
CA SER A 61 -3.89 20.45 12.39
C SER A 61 -2.51 19.82 12.56
N ALA A 62 -2.43 18.49 12.63
CA ALA A 62 -1.18 17.76 12.77
C ALA A 62 -0.33 17.85 11.49
N LEU A 63 -0.96 17.62 10.34
CA LEU A 63 -0.33 17.74 9.03
C LEU A 63 0.33 19.11 8.84
N GLN A 64 -0.39 20.18 9.21
CA GLN A 64 0.09 21.54 9.07
C GLN A 64 1.31 21.82 9.96
N ARG A 65 1.33 21.30 11.19
CA ARG A 65 2.51 21.38 12.05
C ARG A 65 3.71 20.65 11.43
N VAL A 66 3.48 19.48 10.83
CA VAL A 66 4.52 18.71 10.15
C VAL A 66 5.10 19.48 8.96
N LEU A 67 4.23 20.04 8.11
CA LEU A 67 4.65 20.86 6.98
C LEU A 67 5.38 22.15 7.43
N ALA A 68 4.90 22.79 8.49
CA ALA A 68 5.55 23.98 9.07
C ALA A 68 6.95 23.70 9.64
N CYS A 69 7.26 22.44 9.99
CA CYS A 69 8.61 22.02 10.36
C CYS A 69 9.56 21.83 9.16
N GLY A 70 9.07 22.00 7.92
CA GLY A 70 9.86 21.88 6.70
C GLY A 70 10.05 20.44 6.21
N VAL A 71 9.15 19.53 6.60
CA VAL A 71 9.11 18.18 6.01
C VAL A 71 8.74 18.27 4.54
N ASP A 72 9.42 17.48 3.70
CA ASP A 72 9.13 17.39 2.27
C ASP A 72 7.74 16.72 2.08
N PRO A 73 6.78 17.37 1.41
CA PRO A 73 5.47 16.78 1.09
C PRO A 73 5.55 15.43 0.37
N ASP A 74 6.60 15.21 -0.41
CA ASP A 74 6.82 13.95 -1.11
C ASP A 74 7.21 12.82 -0.17
N ASP A 75 8.03 13.10 0.85
CA ASP A 75 8.39 12.10 1.88
C ASP A 75 7.14 11.71 2.67
N LEU A 76 6.26 12.68 2.94
CA LEU A 76 4.99 12.40 3.60
C LEU A 76 4.06 11.55 2.73
N THR A 77 4.04 11.82 1.43
CA THR A 77 3.27 11.02 0.47
C THR A 77 3.73 9.56 0.47
N ASP A 78 5.05 9.32 0.52
CA ASP A 78 5.61 7.96 0.57
C ASP A 78 5.18 7.22 1.86
N VAL A 79 5.16 7.92 3.00
CA VAL A 79 4.67 7.36 4.28
C VAL A 79 3.19 7.01 4.20
N VAL A 80 2.36 7.94 3.71
CA VAL A 80 0.90 7.74 3.62
C VAL A 80 0.58 6.60 2.65
N ARG A 81 1.23 6.57 1.48
CA ARG A 81 1.07 5.49 0.49
C ARG A 81 1.43 4.14 1.09
N GLY A 82 2.57 4.05 1.79
CA GLY A 82 3.03 2.83 2.43
C GLY A 82 2.04 2.30 3.46
N VAL A 83 1.53 3.17 4.33
CA VAL A 83 0.53 2.78 5.34
C VAL A 83 -0.79 2.35 4.70
N GLN A 84 -1.26 3.06 3.67
CA GLN A 84 -2.50 2.69 2.97
C GLN A 84 -2.37 1.35 2.25
N HIS A 85 -1.25 1.13 1.57
CA HIS A 85 -0.95 -0.16 0.93
C HIS A 85 -0.88 -1.29 1.96
N GLU A 86 -0.15 -1.09 3.07
CA GLU A 86 -0.05 -2.09 4.15
C GLU A 86 -1.43 -2.47 4.72
N VAL A 87 -2.28 -1.48 4.97
CA VAL A 87 -3.66 -1.74 5.45
C VAL A 87 -4.45 -2.55 4.44
N LEU A 88 -4.44 -2.15 3.15
CA LEU A 88 -5.16 -2.88 2.11
C LEU A 88 -4.63 -4.30 1.93
N TYR A 89 -3.31 -4.47 1.90
CA TYR A 89 -2.65 -5.77 1.79
C TYR A 89 -3.03 -6.70 2.94
N ASN A 90 -3.02 -6.19 4.18
CA ASN A 90 -3.41 -6.96 5.36
C ASN A 90 -4.90 -7.32 5.35
N VAL A 91 -5.77 -6.44 4.88
CA VAL A 91 -7.20 -6.76 4.70
C VAL A 91 -7.39 -7.83 3.63
N CYS A 92 -6.68 -7.75 2.50
CA CYS A 92 -6.70 -8.79 1.47
C CYS A 92 -6.18 -10.13 2.00
N GLN A 93 -5.07 -10.14 2.76
CA GLN A 93 -4.56 -11.35 3.40
C GLN A 93 -5.57 -11.96 4.37
N LEU A 94 -6.27 -11.14 5.18
CA LEU A 94 -7.31 -11.61 6.08
C LEU A 94 -8.48 -12.28 5.34
N LEU A 95 -8.83 -11.76 4.17
CA LEU A 95 -9.89 -12.34 3.34
C LEU A 95 -9.44 -13.64 2.67
N ASP A 96 -8.16 -13.75 2.32
CA ASP A 96 -7.57 -14.97 1.76
C ASP A 96 -7.39 -16.07 2.82
N ASP A 97 -6.90 -15.71 4.00
CA ASP A 97 -6.72 -16.62 5.14
C ASP A 97 -6.83 -15.86 6.48
N PRO A 98 -8.00 -15.91 7.15
CA PRO A 98 -8.20 -15.22 8.43
C PRO A 98 -7.33 -15.80 9.57
N GLY A 99 -6.81 -17.02 9.42
CA GLY A 99 -5.94 -17.64 10.41
C GLY A 99 -4.55 -17.00 10.48
N LEU A 100 -4.07 -16.37 9.40
CA LEU A 100 -2.71 -15.82 9.31
C LEU A 100 -2.47 -14.64 10.25
N LEU A 101 -3.48 -13.80 10.51
CA LEU A 101 -3.34 -12.66 11.43
C LEU A 101 -3.96 -12.92 12.80
N GLY A 102 -4.16 -14.19 13.16
CA GLY A 102 -4.65 -14.55 14.49
C GLY A 102 -6.13 -14.21 14.72
N ILE A 103 -6.95 -14.14 13.66
CA ILE A 103 -8.41 -14.31 13.80
C ILE A 103 -8.70 -15.81 14.01
N GLY A 104 -8.00 -16.41 14.97
CA GLY A 104 -8.41 -17.61 15.65
C GLY A 104 -9.30 -17.20 16.80
N LEU A 105 -10.28 -18.04 17.16
CA LEU A 105 -10.89 -17.96 18.47
C LEU A 105 -9.84 -18.41 19.49
N ASP A 106 -8.79 -17.60 19.68
CA ASP A 106 -7.77 -17.77 20.69
C ASP A 106 -8.37 -17.33 22.03
N HIS A 107 -9.43 -18.03 22.43
CA HIS A 107 -9.73 -18.16 23.84
C HIS A 107 -8.77 -19.22 24.37
N GLU A 108 -7.99 -18.87 25.39
CA GLU A 108 -7.10 -19.79 26.10
C GLU A 108 -7.84 -21.11 26.36
N GLY A 109 -7.42 -22.20 25.69
CA GLY A 109 -7.97 -23.54 25.87
C GLY A 109 -9.05 -24.01 24.89
N ALA A 110 -9.44 -23.22 23.88
CA ALA A 110 -10.28 -23.72 22.78
C ALA A 110 -9.44 -24.46 21.74
N PRO A 111 -9.87 -25.64 21.23
CA PRO A 111 -9.24 -26.22 20.04
C PRO A 111 -9.34 -25.20 18.89
N PRO A 112 -8.29 -25.05 18.04
CA PRO A 112 -8.33 -24.13 16.91
C PRO A 112 -9.59 -24.44 16.13
N ALA A 113 -10.51 -23.48 16.08
CA ALA A 113 -11.78 -23.72 15.46
C ALA A 113 -11.51 -23.95 13.96
N GLU A 114 -11.89 -25.11 13.42
CA GLU A 114 -11.70 -25.51 12.02
C GLU A 114 -12.59 -24.71 11.05
N PHE A 115 -12.78 -23.42 11.28
CA PHE A 115 -13.58 -22.57 10.40
C PHE A 115 -12.67 -22.03 9.29
N ARG A 116 -13.10 -22.24 8.05
CA ARG A 116 -12.53 -21.61 6.86
C ARG A 116 -13.53 -20.58 6.34
N TRP A 117 -13.03 -19.43 5.93
CA TRP A 117 -13.81 -18.42 5.24
C TRP A 117 -13.37 -18.43 3.79
N GLU A 118 -14.31 -18.22 2.89
CA GLU A 118 -14.05 -18.15 1.46
C GLU A 118 -14.77 -16.94 0.91
N LEU A 119 -14.04 -16.09 0.20
CA LEU A 119 -14.64 -15.03 -0.59
C LEU A 119 -15.14 -15.64 -1.91
N VAL A 120 -16.38 -15.36 -2.27
CA VAL A 120 -17.02 -15.91 -3.47
C VAL A 120 -17.58 -14.75 -4.29
N ALA A 121 -17.17 -14.65 -5.54
CA ALA A 121 -17.81 -13.79 -6.53
C ALA A 121 -19.17 -14.40 -6.88
N VAL A 122 -20.25 -13.61 -6.72
CA VAL A 122 -21.62 -14.05 -6.96
C VAL A 122 -22.23 -13.24 -8.09
N ARG A 123 -22.59 -13.91 -9.19
CA ARG A 123 -23.25 -13.30 -10.36
C ARG A 123 -24.77 -13.36 -10.28
N ASP A 124 -25.29 -14.46 -9.78
CA ASP A 124 -26.71 -14.73 -9.57
C ASP A 124 -26.89 -15.57 -8.29
N GLU A 125 -28.13 -15.78 -7.87
CA GLU A 125 -28.42 -16.54 -6.64
C GLU A 125 -28.14 -18.05 -6.81
N GLU A 126 -27.95 -18.52 -8.04
CA GLU A 126 -27.73 -19.93 -8.37
C GLU A 126 -26.30 -20.38 -8.00
N PRO A 127 -26.11 -21.65 -7.60
CA PRO A 127 -24.78 -22.16 -7.26
C PRO A 127 -23.75 -22.07 -8.40
N ALA A 128 -24.19 -22.09 -9.66
CA ALA A 128 -23.32 -22.04 -10.84
C ALA A 128 -22.72 -20.65 -11.09
N GLY A 129 -23.32 -19.58 -10.55
CA GLY A 129 -22.81 -18.21 -10.64
C GLY A 129 -21.84 -17.83 -9.52
N ARG A 130 -21.38 -18.81 -8.74
CA ARG A 130 -20.48 -18.64 -7.60
C ARG A 130 -19.06 -19.12 -7.95
N ALA A 131 -18.09 -18.22 -7.85
CA ALA A 131 -16.68 -18.53 -8.10
C ALA A 131 -15.82 -18.14 -6.88
N PRO A 132 -15.05 -19.07 -6.30
CA PRO A 132 -14.09 -18.73 -5.26
C PRO A 132 -13.08 -17.69 -5.71
N VAL A 133 -12.72 -16.79 -4.80
CA VAL A 133 -11.69 -15.78 -4.99
C VAL A 133 -10.56 -16.06 -4.00
N HIS A 134 -9.35 -16.17 -4.52
CA HIS A 134 -8.14 -16.43 -3.74
C HIS A 134 -6.99 -15.54 -4.21
N GLY A 135 -6.00 -15.34 -3.35
CA GLY A 135 -4.79 -14.60 -3.69
C GLY A 135 -5.09 -13.13 -3.94
N LEU A 136 -6.03 -12.53 -3.19
CA LEU A 136 -6.30 -11.11 -3.23
C LEU A 136 -5.07 -10.28 -2.91
N HIS A 137 -4.32 -10.66 -1.87
CA HIS A 137 -3.13 -9.90 -1.45
C HIS A 137 -2.05 -9.90 -2.53
N SER A 138 -1.78 -11.06 -3.15
CA SER A 138 -0.83 -11.15 -4.26
C SER A 138 -1.34 -10.40 -5.50
N SER A 139 -2.64 -10.52 -5.81
CA SER A 139 -3.24 -9.80 -6.95
C SER A 139 -3.26 -8.28 -6.75
N LEU A 140 -3.36 -7.81 -5.49
CA LEU A 140 -3.25 -6.40 -5.15
C LEU A 140 -1.87 -5.85 -5.55
N ASP A 141 -0.79 -6.54 -5.17
CA ASP A 141 0.58 -6.13 -5.52
C ASP A 141 0.84 -6.25 -7.02
N GLU A 142 0.34 -7.29 -7.68
CA GLU A 142 0.47 -7.45 -9.13
C GLU A 142 -0.18 -6.31 -9.91
N LEU A 143 -1.26 -5.73 -9.38
CA LEU A 143 -2.00 -4.63 -9.99
C LEU A 143 -1.59 -3.25 -9.47
N ASP A 144 -0.48 -3.13 -8.74
CA ASP A 144 0.09 -1.84 -8.37
C ASP A 144 0.31 -0.97 -9.63
N PRO A 145 -0.38 0.18 -9.78
CA PRO A 145 -0.23 1.05 -10.95
C PRO A 145 1.18 1.55 -11.18
N SER A 146 2.00 1.62 -10.12
CA SER A 146 3.40 2.03 -10.23
C SER A 146 4.32 0.93 -10.79
N GLY A 147 3.83 -0.31 -10.87
CA GLY A 147 4.61 -1.49 -11.25
C GLY A 147 5.65 -1.92 -10.20
N ARG A 148 5.57 -1.37 -8.98
CA ARG A 148 6.53 -1.67 -7.91
C ARG A 148 6.06 -2.74 -6.93
N HIS A 149 4.88 -3.31 -7.14
CA HIS A 149 4.35 -4.38 -6.29
C HIS A 149 4.27 -3.98 -4.81
N GLY A 150 3.76 -2.78 -4.53
CA GLY A 150 3.68 -2.23 -3.18
C GLY A 150 4.96 -1.53 -2.72
N GLU A 151 6.09 -1.76 -3.37
CA GLU A 151 7.37 -1.23 -2.92
C GLU A 151 7.46 0.31 -3.01
N PRO A 152 8.16 0.96 -2.06
CA PRO A 152 8.39 2.40 -2.10
C PRO A 152 9.15 2.84 -3.37
N ARG A 153 8.88 4.06 -3.86
CA ARG A 153 9.56 4.65 -5.04
C ARG A 153 11.06 4.93 -4.86
N GLY A 154 11.63 4.67 -3.68
CA GLY A 154 13.06 4.77 -3.38
C GLY A 154 13.60 6.19 -3.53
N ARG A 155 13.26 7.12 -2.63
CA ARG A 155 13.81 8.49 -2.64
C ARG A 155 15.20 8.54 -1.99
N PRO A 156 16.13 9.36 -2.49
CA PRO A 156 17.42 9.57 -1.83
C PRO A 156 17.19 10.21 -0.47
N ILE A 157 17.58 9.53 0.62
CA ILE A 157 17.57 10.14 1.96
C ILE A 157 18.46 11.41 1.91
N PRO A 158 17.91 12.61 2.18
CA PRO A 158 18.70 13.83 2.17
C PRO A 158 19.94 13.69 3.06
N ALA A 159 21.11 14.07 2.56
CA ALA A 159 22.36 13.98 3.32
C ALA A 159 22.35 14.83 4.61
N ARG A 160 21.36 15.73 4.74
CA ARG A 160 21.12 16.56 5.92
C ARG A 160 19.66 16.39 6.34
N LEU A 161 19.44 15.71 7.46
CA LEU A 161 18.20 15.85 8.20
C LEU A 161 18.32 17.12 9.07
N PRO A 162 17.48 18.15 8.89
CA PRO A 162 17.50 19.35 9.74
C PRO A 162 17.31 18.96 11.21
N GLY A 163 18.16 19.48 12.10
CA GLY A 163 18.00 19.31 13.56
C GLY A 163 18.54 18.00 14.18
N HIS A 164 19.14 17.08 13.42
CA HIS A 164 19.59 15.80 14.01
C HIS A 164 20.93 15.87 14.78
N PRO A 165 20.97 15.33 16.02
CA PRO A 165 22.21 15.22 16.78
C PRO A 165 23.22 14.28 16.10
N LEU A 166 24.51 14.46 16.41
CA LEU A 166 25.64 13.80 15.73
C LEU A 166 25.53 12.28 15.68
N HIS A 167 24.95 11.63 16.69
CA HIS A 167 24.82 10.18 16.74
C HIS A 167 23.84 9.64 15.68
N ALA A 168 22.74 10.33 15.41
CA ALA A 168 21.81 9.96 14.34
C ALA A 168 22.49 10.09 12.96
N ARG A 169 23.35 11.10 12.80
CA ARG A 169 24.17 11.28 11.60
C ARG A 169 25.16 10.12 11.37
N LEU A 170 25.77 9.63 12.45
CA LEU A 170 26.70 8.49 12.39
C LEU A 170 25.97 7.17 12.11
N ALA A 171 24.80 6.96 12.69
CA ALA A 171 23.98 5.76 12.44
C ALA A 171 23.58 5.63 10.96
N VAL A 172 23.10 6.72 10.34
CA VAL A 172 22.77 6.74 8.90
C VAL A 172 24.01 6.54 8.04
N ALA A 173 25.15 7.13 8.40
CA ALA A 173 26.40 6.93 7.68
C ALA A 173 26.89 5.46 7.76
N HIS A 174 26.72 4.81 8.91
CA HIS A 174 27.09 3.41 9.11
C HIS A 174 26.16 2.46 8.32
N ALA A 175 24.85 2.71 8.29
CA ALA A 175 23.91 1.97 7.46
C ALA A 175 24.33 2.01 5.97
N ARG A 176 24.64 3.22 5.46
CA ARG A 176 25.15 3.42 4.09
C ARG A 176 26.50 2.74 3.78
N ALA A 177 27.31 2.48 4.81
CA ALA A 177 28.58 1.77 4.67
C ALA A 177 28.37 0.24 4.68
N GLY A 178 27.44 -0.26 5.48
CA GLY A 178 27.05 -1.67 5.52
C GLY A 178 26.49 -2.17 4.19
N ASP A 179 25.58 -1.42 3.58
CA ASP A 179 24.95 -1.80 2.30
C ASP A 179 25.95 -1.84 1.14
N ARG A 180 26.97 -0.96 1.17
CA ARG A 180 28.04 -0.96 0.16
C ARG A 180 28.98 -2.15 0.30
N ILE A 181 29.20 -2.65 1.51
CA ILE A 181 30.04 -3.83 1.74
C ILE A 181 29.29 -5.09 1.27
N GLN A 182 27.99 -5.22 1.55
CA GLN A 182 27.20 -6.37 1.07
C GLN A 182 27.00 -6.38 -0.46
N GLY A 183 26.71 -5.23 -1.08
CA GLY A 183 26.59 -5.13 -2.55
C GLY A 183 27.92 -5.34 -3.30
N GLY A 184 29.05 -5.01 -2.68
CA GLY A 184 30.39 -5.23 -3.24
C GLY A 184 30.89 -6.68 -3.13
N LEU A 185 30.49 -7.40 -2.09
CA LEU A 185 30.80 -8.82 -1.91
C LEU A 185 29.96 -9.71 -2.83
N ALA A 186 28.68 -9.40 -3.04
CA ALA A 186 27.81 -10.16 -3.93
C ALA A 186 28.22 -10.09 -5.42
N ARG A 187 28.88 -9.00 -5.86
CA ARG A 187 29.38 -8.85 -7.23
C ARG A 187 30.74 -9.49 -7.51
N ARG A 188 31.44 -10.00 -6.49
CA ARG A 188 32.76 -10.64 -6.65
C ARG A 188 32.75 -12.17 -6.61
N SER A 189 31.62 -12.80 -6.30
CA SER A 189 31.50 -14.27 -6.20
C SER A 189 30.90 -14.95 -7.45
N GLY A 190 30.58 -14.21 -8.51
CA GLY A 190 29.87 -14.74 -9.70
C GLY A 190 30.70 -14.89 -10.98
N GLY A 191 32.02 -15.08 -10.89
CA GLY A 191 32.86 -15.18 -12.09
C GLY A 191 34.18 -15.89 -11.85
N THR A 192 34.16 -17.22 -11.84
CA THR A 192 35.13 -18.14 -12.45
C THR A 192 34.84 -19.56 -11.98
N GLY A 193 34.56 -20.45 -12.93
CA GLY A 193 34.31 -21.88 -12.69
C GLY A 193 33.39 -22.45 -13.74
#